data_AF-A0A9E1UYU7-F1
#
_entry.id   AF-A0A9E1UYU7-F1
#
_cell.length_a   1.000
_cell.length_b   1.000
_cell.length_c   1.000
_cell.angle_alpha   90.00
_cell.angle_beta   90.00
_cell.angle_gamma   90.00
#
_symmetry.space_group_name_H-M   'P 1'
#
loop_
_entity.id
_entity.type
_entity.pdbx_description
1 polymer ?
#
loop_
_entity_poly.entity_id
_entity_poly.type
_entity_poly.pdbx_seq_one_letter_code
_entity_poly.pdbx_strand_id
1 'polypeptide(L)' 'MALGFTYRWSEKLDLHATYVHAFYNSLTDDGAQMGGMGKGTSFSMYQNGVSAGMTYHF' A
#
# COMPACT_ATOMS: atom_id res chain seq x y z
N MET A 1 -3.44 5.08 5.93
CA MET A 1 -4.62 5.87 5.51
C MET A 1 -4.69 5.86 3.99
N ALA A 2 -5.86 5.61 3.40
CA ALA A 2 -6.04 5.59 1.95
C ALA A 2 -6.99 6.71 1.50
N LEU A 3 -6.62 7.43 0.45
CA LEU A 3 -7.42 8.46 -0.20
C LEU A 3 -7.68 8.00 -1.63
N GLY A 4 -8.94 7.89 -2.03
CA GLY A 4 -9.31 7.50 -3.38
C GLY A 4 -10.33 8.47 -3.97
N PHE A 5 -10.21 8.73 -5.25
CA PHE A 5 -11.26 9.38 -6.02
C PHE A 5 -11.62 8.55 -7.24
N THR A 6 -12.90 8.57 -7.58
CA THR A 6 -13.44 7.97 -8.80
C THR A 6 -14.17 9.05 -9.57
N TYR A 7 -13.88 9.16 -10.86
CA TYR A 7 -14.51 10.12 -11.75
C TYR A 7 -15.13 9.39 -12.94
N ARG A 8 -16.43 9.57 -13.13
CA ARG A 8 -17.13 9.08 -14.31
C ARG A 8 -16.89 10.06 -15.46
N TRP A 9 -16.04 9.66 -16.40
CA TRP A 9 -15.76 10.46 -17.59
C TRP A 9 -16.89 10.36 -18.62
N SER A 10 -17.50 9.18 -18.73
CA SER A 10 -18.63 8.91 -19.61
C SER A 10 -19.45 7.76 -19.06
N GLU A 11 -20.66 7.51 -19.58
CA GLU A 11 -21.47 6.34 -19.22
C GLU A 11 -20.73 5.01 -19.45
N LYS A 12 -19.70 5.03 -20.31
CA LYS A 12 -18.87 3.87 -20.64
C LYS A 12 -17.48 3.88 -20.00
N LEU A 13 -17.09 4.93 -19.28
CA LEU A 13 -15.71 5.09 -18.80
C LEU A 13 -15.67 5.71 -17.41
N ASP A 14 -15.19 4.93 -16.46
CA ASP A 14 -14.90 5.35 -15.10
C ASP A 14 -13.38 5.38 -14.88
N LEU A 15 -12.86 6.46 -14.32
CA LEU A 15 -11.46 6.66 -13.96
C LEU A 15 -11.32 6.56 -12.44
N HIS A 16 -10.30 5.84 -11.99
CA HIS A 16 -10.05 5.63 -10.56
C HIS A 16 -8.61 5.99 -10.24
N ALA A 17 -8.40 6.74 -9.17
CA ALA A 17 -7.09 6.98 -8.61
C ALA A 17 -7.13 6.76 -7.11
N THR A 18 -6.12 6.09 -6.57
CA THR A 18 -6.01 5.80 -5.15
C THR A 18 -4.59 6.02 -4.69
N TYR A 19 -4.46 6.78 -3.61
CA TYR A 19 -3.24 6.97 -2.87
C TYR A 19 -3.38 6.22 -1.55
N VAL A 20 -2.49 5.26 -1.31
CA VAL A 20 -2.43 4.50 -0.07
C VAL A 20 -1.16 4.90 0.66
N HIS A 21 -1.34 5.56 1.80
CA HIS A 21 -0.30 5.76 2.79
C HIS A 21 -0.30 4.55 3.73
N ALA A 22 0.61 3.59 3.55
CA ALA A 22 0.70 2.49 4.51
C ALA A 22 1.26 3.01 5.84
N PHE A 23 0.72 2.48 6.92
CA PHE A 23 1.19 2.82 8.26
C PHE A 23 2.60 2.30 8.48
N TYR A 24 3.38 3.07 9.26
CA TYR A 24 4.71 2.69 9.70
C TYR A 24 4.63 1.43 10.57
N ASN A 25 5.01 0.29 9.99
CA ASN A 25 5.19 -0.94 10.76
C ASN A 25 6.69 -1.11 11.03
N SER A 26 7.08 -0.81 12.27
CA SER A 26 8.37 -1.19 12.83
C SER A 26 8.22 -2.57 13.44
N LEU A 27 8.58 -3.62 12.69
CA LEU A 27 8.86 -4.92 13.31
C LEU A 27 10.29 -4.86 13.87
N THR A 28 10.38 -4.73 15.19
CA THR A 28 11.61 -4.97 15.93
C THR A 28 11.60 -6.45 16.30
N ASP A 29 12.36 -7.27 15.57
CA ASP A 29 12.58 -8.67 15.97
C ASP A 29 13.78 -8.71 16.92
N ASP A 30 13.53 -9.00 18.20
CA ASP A 30 14.56 -9.17 19.23
C ASP A 30 15.30 -10.53 19.11
N GLY A 31 15.20 -11.21 17.96
CA GLY A 31 15.90 -12.47 17.68
C GLY A 31 15.27 -13.70 18.34
N ALA A 32 14.11 -13.54 18.98
CA ALA A 32 13.38 -14.63 19.63
C ALA A 32 12.49 -15.43 18.66
N GLN A 33 12.08 -14.85 17.52
CA GLN A 33 11.09 -15.48 16.63
C GLN A 33 11.66 -16.05 15.32
N MET A 34 12.83 -15.62 14.86
CA MET A 34 13.43 -16.09 13.59
C MET A 34 14.77 -16.82 13.77
N GLY A 35 14.78 -17.88 14.59
CA GLY A 35 15.84 -18.91 14.53
C GLY A 35 17.27 -18.44 14.82
N GLY A 36 17.45 -17.34 15.55
CA GLY A 36 18.77 -16.91 16.04
C GLY A 36 19.69 -16.24 15.02
N MET A 37 19.18 -15.77 13.87
CA MET A 37 20.03 -15.26 12.78
C MET A 37 20.27 -13.74 12.74
N GLY A 38 19.72 -12.93 13.65
CA GLY A 38 19.95 -11.49 13.60
C GLY A 38 19.61 -10.78 14.89
N LYS A 39 20.61 -10.56 15.75
CA LYS A 39 20.48 -9.64 16.88
C LYS A 39 20.45 -8.21 16.29
N GLY A 40 19.28 -7.56 16.28
CA GLY A 40 19.15 -6.13 15.98
C GLY A 40 18.83 -5.75 14.53
N THR A 41 18.22 -6.63 13.74
CA THR A 41 17.75 -6.25 12.39
C THR A 41 16.37 -5.59 12.48
N SER A 42 16.34 -4.26 12.58
CA SER A 42 15.10 -3.49 12.49
C SER A 42 14.66 -3.36 11.03
N PHE A 43 13.53 -3.98 10.66
CA PHE A 43 12.96 -3.84 9.32
C PHE A 43 11.90 -2.73 9.35
N SER A 44 12.27 -1.53 8.89
CA SER A 44 11.33 -0.44 8.67
C SER A 44 10.82 -0.50 7.24
N MET A 45 9.62 -1.06 7.07
CA MET A 45 8.98 -1.15 5.76
C MET A 45 8.07 0.07 5.56
N TYR A 46 8.48 0.96 4.65
CA TYR A 46 7.68 2.11 4.25
C TYR A 46 7.06 1.83 2.88
N GLN A 47 5.75 1.61 2.83
CA GLN A 47 5.06 1.26 1.59
C GLN A 47 4.01 2.31 1.24
N ASN A 48 4.38 3.29 0.44
CA ASN A 48 3.40 4.16 -0.19
C ASN A 48 3.01 3.58 -1.54
N GLY A 49 1.71 3.47 -1.78
CA GLY A 49 1.15 3.01 -3.03
C GLY A 49 0.41 4.13 -3.75
N VAL A 50 0.69 4.31 -5.03
CA VAL A 50 -0.16 5.09 -5.93
C VAL A 50 -0.69 4.13 -6.97
N SER A 51 -2.01 4.08 -7.14
CA SER A 51 -2.65 3.31 -8.20
C SER A 51 -3.58 4.20 -9.01
N ALA A 52 -3.52 4.08 -10.32
CA ALA A 52 -4.46 4.69 -11.24
C ALA A 52 -5.02 3.61 -12.17
N GLY A 53 -6.29 3.70 -12.53
CA GLY A 53 -6.98 2.72 -13.36
C GLY A 53 -8.13 3.34 -14.14
N MET A 54 -8.56 2.62 -15.18
CA MET A 54 -9.77 2.92 -15.93
C MET A 54 -10.62 1.66 -16.05
N THR A 55 -11.92 1.85 -15.95
CA THR A 55 -12.92 0.81 -16.14
C THR A 55 -13.76 1.19 -17.34
N TYR A 56 -13.80 0.33 -18.36
CA TYR A 56 -14.64 0.51 -19.54
C TYR A 56 -15.87 -0.40 -19.44
N HIS A 57 -17.06 0.18 -19.63
CA HIS A 57 -18.34 -0.52 -19.61
C HIS A 57 -18.85 -0.70 -21.05
N PHE A 58 -19.10 -1.96 -21.43
CA PHE A 58 -19.61 -2.38 -22.75
C PHE A 58 -21.14 -2.42 -22.79
#